data_AF-A0A951DHX5-F1
#
_entry.id   AF-A0A951DHX5-F1
#
_cell.length_a   1.000
_cell.length_b   1.000
_cell.length_c   1.000
_cell.angle_alpha   90.00
_cell.angle_beta   90.00
_cell.angle_gamma   90.00
#
_symmetry.space_group_name_H-M   'P 1'
#
loop_
_entity.id
_entity.type
_entity.pdbx_description
1 polymer ?
#
loop_
_entity_poly.entity_id
_entity_poly.type
_entity_poly.pdbx_seq_one_letter_code
_entity_poly.pdbx_strand_id
1 'polypeptide(L)'
;MKSTRLFFLLFFAIVLLHAAAAHGASINMDDPRRALGREDDVRVDAQLVQDSISPGAPIGITYQIQNFTTSPVAVADKVSDASYDSDSGTITVSLGSEIPSGRLPHMVLIAPGEKKVLRGAAMVALNAAAIRTSMAGVPRYVQVKVTILRDLTPFLAMIQKQAQAPAVAQTLPDELFERWLESNDTIYLNALPVQWSPRARMSGADAAQSGM
;
A
#
# COMPACT_ATOMS: atom_id res chain seq x y z
N MET A 1 47.05 -0.14 31.06
CA MET A 1 46.89 -0.07 29.59
C MET A 1 45.90 -1.15 29.11
N LYS A 2 44.59 -0.93 29.27
CA LYS A 2 43.50 -1.84 28.82
C LYS A 2 42.25 -0.97 28.55
N SER A 3 42.18 -0.26 27.42
CA SER A 3 40.99 0.57 27.12
C SER A 3 40.78 0.85 25.63
N THR A 4 41.80 0.71 24.77
CA THR A 4 41.69 1.07 23.34
C THR A 4 41.12 -0.03 22.44
N ARG A 5 41.05 -1.29 22.88
CA ARG A 5 40.57 -2.41 22.05
C ARG A 5 39.05 -2.62 22.10
N LEU A 6 38.37 -2.15 23.14
CA LEU A 6 36.91 -2.30 23.28
C LEU A 6 36.14 -1.28 22.43
N PHE A 7 36.71 -0.09 22.23
CA PHE A 7 36.09 0.99 21.45
C PHE A 7 36.03 0.69 19.94
N PHE A 8 37.04 -0.03 19.40
CA PHE A 8 37.09 -0.37 17.98
C PHE A 8 36.10 -1.47 17.56
N LEU A 9 35.77 -2.41 18.47
CA LEU A 9 34.81 -3.48 18.20
C LEU A 9 33.36 -2.98 18.19
N LEU A 10 33.03 -1.98 19.00
CA LEU A 10 31.69 -1.39 19.06
C LEU A 10 31.36 -0.53 17.82
N PHE A 11 32.35 0.14 17.23
CA PHE A 11 32.16 0.91 16.00
C PHE A 11 31.91 0.02 14.77
N PHE A 12 32.55 -1.15 14.69
CA PHE A 12 32.35 -2.07 13.56
C PHE A 12 30.98 -2.76 13.58
N ALA A 13 30.42 -3.03 14.76
CA ALA A 13 29.08 -3.61 14.90
C ALA A 13 27.96 -2.63 14.49
N ILE A 14 28.14 -1.32 14.71
CA ILE A 14 27.15 -0.30 14.31
C ILE A 14 27.14 -0.08 12.79
N VAL A 15 28.29 -0.21 12.12
CA VAL A 15 28.38 -0.10 10.65
C VAL A 15 27.85 -1.37 9.96
N LEU A 16 28.05 -2.57 10.53
CA LEU A 16 27.49 -3.80 9.95
C LEU A 16 25.98 -3.95 10.15
N LEU A 17 25.38 -3.33 11.18
CA LEU A 17 23.92 -3.39 11.38
C LEU A 17 23.12 -2.49 10.40
N HIS A 18 23.77 -1.57 9.69
CA HIS A 18 23.13 -0.73 8.66
C HIS A 18 23.12 -1.34 7.26
N ALA A 19 23.79 -2.48 7.04
CA ALA A 19 23.94 -3.08 5.71
C ALA A 19 22.94 -4.22 5.39
N ALA A 20 22.07 -4.60 6.34
CA ALA A 20 21.07 -5.66 6.14
C ALA A 20 19.72 -5.14 5.59
N ALA A 21 19.70 -3.94 4.99
CA ALA A 21 18.50 -3.37 4.42
C ALA A 21 18.18 -4.00 3.05
N ALA A 22 17.14 -4.84 3.07
CA ALA A 22 16.13 -4.93 2.02
C ALA A 22 16.59 -5.34 0.61
N HIS A 23 16.86 -6.63 0.41
CA HIS A 23 16.44 -7.28 -0.86
C HIS A 23 14.94 -7.63 -0.77
N GLY A 24 14.12 -6.62 -0.52
CA GLY A 24 12.68 -6.71 -0.75
C GLY A 24 12.41 -6.51 -2.23
N ALA A 25 11.43 -7.23 -2.80
CA ALA A 25 11.00 -7.06 -4.19
C ALA A 25 10.96 -5.58 -4.57
N SER A 26 11.86 -5.13 -5.44
CA SER A 26 11.95 -3.72 -5.80
C SER A 26 10.92 -3.38 -6.88
N ILE A 27 10.31 -2.20 -6.80
CA ILE A 27 9.54 -1.67 -7.93
C ILE A 27 10.50 -1.42 -9.09
N ASN A 28 10.14 -1.93 -10.27
CA ASN A 28 10.87 -1.63 -11.49
C ASN A 28 10.64 -0.17 -11.88
N MET A 29 11.71 0.63 -11.83
CA MET A 29 11.65 2.06 -12.09
C MET A 29 11.37 2.40 -13.55
N ASP A 30 11.61 1.44 -14.45
CA ASP A 30 11.45 1.57 -15.90
C ASP A 30 10.12 0.96 -16.40
N ASP A 31 9.28 0.44 -15.50
CA ASP A 31 8.00 -0.14 -15.91
C ASP A 31 6.99 0.96 -16.28
N PRO A 32 6.35 0.91 -17.47
CA PRO A 32 5.35 1.91 -17.89
C PRO A 32 4.09 1.91 -17.01
N ARG A 33 3.87 0.88 -16.19
CA ARG A 33 2.76 0.76 -15.24
C ARG A 33 3.13 1.29 -13.87
N ARG A 34 4.20 2.09 -13.80
CA ARG A 34 4.65 2.74 -12.59
C ARG A 34 3.91 4.06 -12.39
N ALA A 35 3.27 4.19 -11.24
CA ALA A 35 2.75 5.44 -10.74
C ALA A 35 3.68 5.99 -9.65
N LEU A 36 3.81 7.30 -9.58
CA LEU A 36 4.60 8.03 -8.60
C LEU A 36 3.73 9.13 -7.99
N GLY A 37 3.84 9.29 -6.68
CA GLY A 37 3.26 10.37 -5.91
C GLY A 37 4.24 10.80 -4.83
N ARG A 38 4.18 12.06 -4.44
CA ARG A 38 4.96 12.58 -3.33
C ARG A 38 4.13 13.62 -2.62
N GLU A 39 4.06 13.50 -1.30
CA GLU A 39 3.46 14.51 -0.43
C GLU A 39 4.49 14.86 0.64
N ASP A 40 4.96 16.11 0.59
CA ASP A 40 6.06 16.62 1.40
C ASP A 40 7.29 15.69 1.39
N ASP A 41 7.56 15.08 2.54
CA ASP A 41 8.71 14.22 2.81
C ASP A 41 8.36 12.72 2.73
N VAL A 42 7.23 12.35 2.11
CA VAL A 42 6.91 10.95 1.84
C VAL A 42 6.71 10.74 0.35
N ARG A 43 7.47 9.79 -0.21
CA ARG A 43 7.36 9.39 -1.61
C ARG A 43 6.72 8.01 -1.70
N VAL A 44 5.80 7.86 -2.65
CA VAL A 44 5.17 6.59 -2.97
C VAL A 44 5.40 6.27 -4.45
N ASP A 45 6.01 5.12 -4.70
CA ASP A 45 6.04 4.49 -6.01
C ASP A 45 5.06 3.31 -5.99
N ALA A 46 4.28 3.12 -7.05
CA ALA A 46 3.38 1.99 -7.18
C ALA A 46 3.47 1.38 -8.58
N GLN A 47 3.14 0.11 -8.70
CA GLN A 47 3.13 -0.65 -9.94
C GLN A 47 1.89 -1.53 -9.98
N LEU A 48 1.12 -1.43 -11.06
CA LEU A 48 0.03 -2.38 -11.31
C LEU A 48 0.62 -3.75 -11.67
N VAL A 49 0.04 -4.80 -11.11
CA VAL A 49 0.43 -6.19 -11.41
C VAL A 49 -0.05 -6.60 -12.81
N GLN A 50 -1.12 -5.95 -13.30
CA GLN A 50 -1.82 -6.29 -14.54
C GLN A 50 -2.13 -5.05 -15.37
N ASP A 51 -2.18 -5.25 -16.69
CA ASP A 51 -2.33 -4.17 -17.69
C ASP A 51 -3.79 -4.04 -18.13
N SER A 52 -4.56 -5.10 -17.88
CA SER A 52 -5.97 -5.19 -18.20
C SER A 52 -6.81 -5.36 -16.94
N ILE A 53 -7.90 -4.61 -16.86
CA ILE A 53 -8.90 -4.72 -15.79
C ILE A 53 -10.11 -5.48 -16.32
N SER A 54 -10.70 -6.32 -15.48
CA SER A 54 -11.92 -7.08 -15.80
C SER A 54 -12.94 -6.96 -14.68
N PRO A 55 -14.25 -7.06 -14.97
CA PRO A 55 -15.27 -7.09 -13.93
C PRO A 55 -14.99 -8.20 -12.90
N GLY A 56 -15.03 -7.86 -11.61
CA GLY A 56 -14.85 -8.83 -10.53
C GLY A 56 -13.43 -9.40 -10.40
N ALA A 57 -12.44 -8.91 -11.16
CA ALA A 57 -11.04 -9.26 -10.95
C ALA A 57 -10.40 -8.26 -9.98
N PRO A 58 -9.58 -8.72 -9.00
CA PRO A 58 -8.86 -7.82 -8.11
C PRO A 58 -7.80 -7.03 -8.87
N ILE A 59 -7.62 -5.76 -8.52
CA ILE A 59 -6.58 -4.88 -9.05
C ILE A 59 -5.37 -4.97 -8.13
N GLY A 60 -4.41 -5.82 -8.49
CA GLY A 60 -3.18 -6.00 -7.72
C GLY A 60 -2.22 -4.83 -7.88
N ILE A 61 -1.69 -4.33 -6.76
CA ILE A 61 -0.72 -3.24 -6.70
C ILE A 61 0.45 -3.66 -5.83
N THR A 62 1.67 -3.50 -6.35
CA THR A 62 2.89 -3.47 -5.52
C THR A 62 3.28 -2.02 -5.34
N TYR A 63 3.45 -1.57 -4.11
CA TYR A 63 3.80 -0.18 -3.81
C TYR A 63 4.93 -0.09 -2.81
N GLN A 64 5.64 1.02 -2.86
CA GLN A 64 6.83 1.28 -2.09
C GLN A 64 6.72 2.67 -1.52
N ILE A 65 6.85 2.77 -0.21
CA ILE A 65 6.83 4.02 0.51
C ILE A 65 8.26 4.31 0.98
N GLN A 66 8.75 5.51 0.71
CA GLN A 66 10.01 6.02 1.22
C GLN A 66 9.74 7.22 2.11
N ASN A 67 10.20 7.12 3.36
CA ASN A 67 10.02 8.16 4.37
C ASN A 67 11.27 9.04 4.46
N PHE A 68 11.14 10.32 4.16
CA PHE A 68 12.19 11.33 4.31
C PHE A 68 11.97 12.25 5.52
N THR A 69 10.93 12.04 6.32
CA THR A 69 10.70 12.83 7.54
C THR A 69 11.72 12.44 8.62
N THR A 70 11.75 13.22 9.70
CA THR A 70 12.55 12.93 10.90
C THR A 70 11.84 12.01 11.90
N SER A 71 10.58 11.64 11.64
CA SER A 71 9.74 10.79 12.50
C SER A 71 9.26 9.54 11.76
N PRO A 72 8.96 8.43 12.45
CA PRO A 72 8.33 7.30 11.78
C PRO A 72 6.94 7.67 11.26
N VAL A 73 6.57 7.16 10.08
CA VAL A 73 5.20 7.17 9.55
C VAL A 73 4.63 5.76 9.58
N ALA A 74 3.31 5.61 9.48
CA ALA A 74 2.68 4.30 9.41
C ALA A 74 1.66 4.21 8.29
N VAL A 75 1.42 2.99 7.81
CA VAL A 75 0.38 2.67 6.84
C VAL A 75 -0.38 1.43 7.32
N ALA A 76 -1.70 1.42 7.13
CA ALA A 76 -2.50 0.24 7.41
C ALA A 76 -2.24 -0.86 6.37
N ASP A 77 -1.73 -2.00 6.80
CA ASP A 77 -1.50 -3.15 5.93
C ASP A 77 -2.82 -3.85 5.58
N LYS A 78 -2.92 -4.32 4.33
CA LYS A 78 -4.07 -5.07 3.78
C LYS A 78 -5.43 -4.38 3.89
N VAL A 79 -5.44 -3.07 4.12
CA VAL A 79 -6.65 -2.26 4.01
C VAL A 79 -6.64 -1.60 2.63
N SER A 80 -7.60 -1.98 1.80
CA SER A 80 -7.73 -1.42 0.46
C SER A 80 -9.16 -1.52 -0.06
N ASP A 81 -9.59 -0.45 -0.70
CA ASP A 81 -10.90 -0.33 -1.36
C ASP A 81 -10.73 0.22 -2.78
N ALA A 82 -11.75 0.04 -3.63
CA ALA A 82 -11.77 0.61 -4.96
C ALA A 82 -13.12 1.23 -5.30
N SER A 83 -13.08 2.47 -5.79
CA SER A 83 -14.24 3.17 -6.32
C SER A 83 -14.10 3.40 -7.82
N TYR A 84 -15.24 3.60 -8.49
CA TYR A 84 -15.28 3.92 -9.92
C TYR A 84 -16.00 5.24 -10.15
N ASP A 85 -15.34 6.16 -10.83
CA ASP A 85 -15.94 7.38 -11.36
C ASP A 85 -16.21 7.20 -12.87
N SER A 86 -17.50 7.15 -13.23
CA SER A 86 -17.94 6.95 -14.61
C SER A 86 -17.69 8.15 -15.52
N ASP A 87 -17.58 9.35 -14.95
CA ASP A 87 -17.44 10.59 -15.73
C ASP A 87 -16.01 10.73 -16.24
N SER A 88 -15.03 10.43 -15.38
CA SER A 88 -13.62 10.39 -15.78
C SER A 88 -13.18 9.03 -16.36
N GLY A 89 -13.95 7.97 -16.13
CA GLY A 89 -13.55 6.61 -16.47
C GLY A 89 -12.38 6.10 -15.64
N THR A 90 -12.26 6.56 -14.39
CA THR A 90 -11.13 6.27 -13.50
C THR A 90 -11.57 5.34 -12.36
N ILE A 91 -10.82 4.26 -12.17
CA ILE A 91 -10.89 3.46 -10.95
C ILE A 91 -9.88 4.03 -9.96
N THR A 92 -10.31 4.40 -8.77
CA THR A 92 -9.42 4.84 -7.71
C THR A 92 -9.24 3.70 -6.72
N VAL A 93 -8.01 3.19 -6.61
CA VAL A 93 -7.63 2.19 -5.60
C VAL A 93 -7.05 2.91 -4.39
N SER A 94 -7.76 2.80 -3.28
CA SER A 94 -7.38 3.28 -1.96
C SER A 94 -6.53 2.22 -1.27
N LEU A 95 -5.35 2.59 -0.79
CA LEU A 95 -4.47 1.72 -0.01
C LEU A 95 -4.15 2.41 1.32
N GLY A 96 -4.06 1.64 2.40
CA GLY A 96 -3.57 2.17 3.66
C GLY A 96 -4.67 2.71 4.56
N SER A 97 -4.33 3.75 5.32
CA SER A 97 -5.06 4.19 6.52
C SER A 97 -6.46 4.75 6.21
N GLU A 98 -7.45 3.86 6.10
CA GLU A 98 -8.87 4.22 6.03
C GLU A 98 -9.47 4.46 7.42
N ILE A 99 -10.72 4.92 7.45
CA ILE A 99 -11.48 5.18 8.67
C ILE A 99 -11.65 3.88 9.45
N PRO A 100 -11.06 3.74 10.65
CA PRO A 100 -11.11 2.52 11.42
C PRO A 100 -12.55 2.29 11.90
N SER A 101 -13.08 1.09 11.65
CA SER A 101 -14.43 0.68 12.10
C SER A 101 -14.44 0.32 13.60
N GLY A 102 -13.95 1.22 14.44
CA GLY A 102 -13.74 1.02 15.89
C GLY A 102 -12.56 0.11 16.26
N ARG A 103 -11.75 -0.32 15.29
CA ARG A 103 -10.57 -1.17 15.51
C ARG A 103 -9.36 -0.59 14.80
N LEU A 104 -8.21 -0.63 15.47
CA LEU A 104 -6.94 -0.24 14.88
C LEU A 104 -6.53 -1.29 13.82
N PRO A 105 -6.37 -0.91 12.54
CA PRO A 105 -5.86 -1.83 11.53
C PRO A 105 -4.42 -2.24 11.82
N HIS A 106 -3.92 -3.28 11.14
CA HIS A 106 -2.53 -3.67 11.28
C HIS A 106 -1.60 -2.59 10.74
N MET A 107 -0.80 -1.96 11.61
CA MET A 107 0.06 -0.85 11.20
C MET A 107 1.46 -1.33 10.83
N VAL A 108 1.91 -0.94 9.64
CA VAL A 108 3.30 -1.09 9.24
C VAL A 108 4.01 0.24 9.46
N LEU A 109 4.98 0.22 10.37
CA LEU A 109 5.87 1.34 10.64
C LEU A 109 6.94 1.45 9.55
N ILE A 110 7.25 2.70 9.19
CA ILE A 110 8.29 3.07 8.23
C ILE A 110 9.15 4.14 8.89
N ALA A 111 10.33 3.74 9.34
CA ALA A 111 11.26 4.61 10.06
C ALA A 111 11.78 5.75 9.16
N PRO A 112 12.34 6.82 9.76
CA PRO A 112 13.06 7.87 9.03
C PRO A 112 14.13 7.29 8.09
N GLY A 113 14.10 7.67 6.82
CA GLY A 113 15.00 7.16 5.78
C GLY A 113 14.68 5.74 5.29
N GLU A 114 13.73 5.03 5.92
CA GLU A 114 13.36 3.67 5.52
C GLU A 114 12.55 3.69 4.22
N LYS A 115 12.79 2.63 3.43
CA LYS A 115 12.00 2.29 2.26
C LYS A 115 11.31 0.95 2.52
N LYS A 116 9.98 0.92 2.44
CA LYS A 116 9.17 -0.28 2.62
C LYS A 116 8.45 -0.65 1.34
N VAL A 117 8.42 -1.94 1.00
CA VAL A 117 7.61 -2.47 -0.11
C VAL A 117 6.45 -3.26 0.46
N LEU A 118 5.27 -3.00 -0.07
CA LEU A 118 3.99 -3.54 0.35
C LEU A 118 3.19 -3.97 -0.87
N ARG A 119 2.14 -4.76 -0.63
CA ARG A 119 1.23 -5.24 -1.67
C ARG A 119 -0.20 -5.05 -1.21
N GLY A 120 -1.03 -4.59 -2.13
CA GLY A 120 -2.47 -4.42 -1.92
C GLY A 120 -3.24 -4.93 -3.12
N ALA A 121 -4.52 -5.21 -2.92
CA ALA A 121 -5.42 -5.55 -4.00
C ALA A 121 -6.84 -5.15 -3.62
N ALA A 122 -7.52 -4.42 -4.50
CA ALA A 122 -8.89 -4.02 -4.30
C ALA A 122 -9.77 -4.54 -5.43
N MET A 123 -11.03 -4.86 -5.12
CA MET A 123 -12.02 -5.25 -6.11
C MET A 123 -12.98 -4.09 -6.33
N VAL A 124 -13.14 -3.67 -7.57
CA VAL A 124 -14.14 -2.68 -7.93
C VAL A 124 -15.44 -3.37 -8.34
N ALA A 125 -16.55 -3.02 -7.68
CA ALA A 125 -17.87 -3.53 -8.01
C ALA A 125 -18.41 -2.82 -9.26
N LEU A 126 -18.01 -3.29 -10.44
CA LEU A 126 -18.50 -2.78 -11.72
C LEU A 126 -19.68 -3.61 -12.21
N ASN A 127 -20.83 -2.98 -12.41
CA ASN A 127 -21.96 -3.64 -13.07
C ASN A 127 -21.68 -3.77 -14.58
N ALA A 128 -21.21 -4.95 -14.99
CA ALA A 128 -20.86 -5.23 -16.38
C ALA A 128 -22.04 -5.09 -17.36
N ALA A 129 -23.29 -5.28 -16.89
CA ALA A 129 -24.47 -5.05 -17.72
C ALA A 129 -24.71 -3.54 -17.93
N ALA A 130 -24.56 -2.74 -16.88
CA ALA A 130 -24.68 -1.28 -16.97
C ALA A 130 -23.60 -0.63 -17.85
N ILE A 131 -22.36 -1.16 -17.83
CA ILE A 131 -21.26 -0.69 -18.69
C ILE A 131 -21.53 -0.98 -20.18
N ARG A 132 -22.27 -2.05 -20.49
CA ARG A 132 -22.61 -2.39 -21.88
C ARG A 132 -23.78 -1.58 -22.44
N THR A 133 -24.69 -1.14 -21.58
CA THR A 133 -25.96 -0.52 -21.99
C THR A 133 -26.03 1.00 -21.77
N SER A 134 -25.08 1.59 -21.04
CA SER A 134 -25.09 3.02 -20.74
C SER A 134 -23.96 3.77 -21.44
N MET A 135 -24.10 5.10 -21.51
CA MET A 135 -23.01 6.02 -21.84
C MET A 135 -21.93 6.09 -20.74
N ALA A 136 -22.05 5.33 -19.64
CA ALA A 136 -20.99 5.26 -18.64
C ALA A 136 -19.73 4.70 -19.30
N GLY A 137 -18.62 5.44 -19.18
CA GLY A 137 -17.36 5.03 -19.77
C GLY A 137 -16.98 3.61 -19.34
N VAL A 138 -16.25 2.90 -20.20
CA VAL A 138 -15.43 1.78 -19.71
C VAL A 138 -14.29 2.38 -18.89
N PRO A 139 -13.79 1.69 -17.84
CA PRO A 139 -12.58 2.12 -17.16
C PRO A 139 -11.43 2.28 -18.13
N ARG A 140 -10.77 3.45 -18.10
CA ARG A 140 -9.61 3.80 -18.92
C ARG A 140 -8.37 4.03 -18.09
N TYR A 141 -8.57 4.41 -16.83
CA TYR A 141 -7.48 4.74 -15.93
C TYR A 141 -7.62 4.02 -14.60
N VAL A 142 -6.48 3.71 -13.99
CA VAL A 142 -6.39 3.37 -12.57
C VAL A 142 -5.55 4.44 -11.89
N GLN A 143 -6.11 5.08 -10.88
CA GLN A 143 -5.38 5.97 -9.98
C GLN A 143 -5.18 5.25 -8.65
N VAL A 144 -3.97 5.32 -8.12
CA VAL A 144 -3.67 4.81 -6.78
C VAL A 144 -3.65 6.00 -5.82
N LYS A 145 -4.28 5.85 -4.66
CA LYS A 145 -4.08 6.75 -3.53
C LYS A 145 -3.61 5.94 -2.33
N VAL A 146 -2.63 6.47 -1.60
CA VAL A 146 -2.08 5.82 -0.39
C VAL A 146 -2.28 6.75 0.78
N THR A 147 -2.98 6.29 1.80
CA THR A 147 -3.17 7.04 3.04
C THR A 147 -2.17 6.58 4.09
N ILE A 148 -1.44 7.54 4.65
CA ILE A 148 -0.44 7.33 5.70
C ILE A 148 -0.85 8.05 6.98
N LEU A 149 -0.39 7.54 8.11
CA LEU A 149 -0.52 8.17 9.42
C LEU A 149 0.81 8.83 9.76
N ARG A 150 0.82 10.16 9.90
CA ARG A 150 2.05 10.95 10.12
C ARG A 150 2.41 11.10 11.59
N ASP A 151 1.43 11.46 12.43
CA ASP A 151 1.65 11.52 13.89
C ASP A 151 1.27 10.20 14.53
N LEU A 152 2.30 9.45 14.92
CA LEU A 152 2.13 8.17 15.58
C LEU A 152 2.04 8.29 17.10
N THR A 153 2.39 9.44 17.66
CA THR A 153 2.51 9.68 19.11
C THR A 153 1.30 9.17 19.89
N PRO A 154 0.04 9.49 19.52
CA PRO A 154 -1.12 9.02 20.27
C PRO A 154 -1.41 7.51 20.07
N PHE A 155 -0.81 6.86 19.07
CA PHE A 155 -1.07 5.47 18.71
C PHE A 155 0.05 4.50 19.09
N LEU A 156 1.24 4.99 19.47
CA LEU A 156 2.44 4.17 19.70
C LEU A 156 2.19 2.99 20.63
N ALA A 157 1.52 3.21 21.76
CA ALA A 157 1.23 2.14 22.73
C ALA A 157 0.36 1.03 22.13
N MET A 158 -0.61 1.38 21.27
CA MET A 158 -1.47 0.41 20.60
C MET A 158 -0.72 -0.33 19.50
N ILE A 159 0.09 0.37 18.71
CA ILE A 159 0.94 -0.23 17.66
C ILE A 159 1.93 -1.22 18.29
N GLN A 160 2.55 -0.86 19.41
CA GLN A 160 3.45 -1.76 20.15
C GLN A 160 2.72 -2.99 20.68
N LYS A 161 1.52 -2.83 21.25
CA LYS A 161 0.68 -3.96 21.68
C LYS A 161 0.32 -4.87 20.52
N GLN A 162 -0.02 -4.30 19.37
CA GLN A 162 -0.32 -5.06 18.15
C GLN A 162 0.91 -5.84 17.66
N ALA A 163 2.11 -5.25 17.71
CA ALA A 163 3.35 -5.95 17.35
C ALA A 163 3.66 -7.14 18.28
N GLN A 164 3.30 -7.05 19.56
CA GLN A 164 3.47 -8.13 20.54
C GLN A 164 2.39 -9.22 20.42
N ALA A 165 1.17 -8.84 20.04
CA ALA A 165 0.02 -9.73 19.93
C ALA A 165 -0.76 -9.50 18.62
N PRO A 166 -0.17 -9.85 17.45
CA PRO A 166 -0.74 -9.52 16.14
C PRO A 166 -2.09 -10.19 15.86
N ALA A 167 -2.41 -11.28 16.57
CA ALA A 167 -3.70 -11.97 16.47
C ALA A 167 -4.84 -11.28 17.24
N VAL A 168 -4.54 -10.31 18.10
CA VAL A 168 -5.52 -9.64 18.96
C VAL A 168 -5.84 -8.25 18.40
N ALA A 169 -7.06 -8.10 17.89
CA ALA A 169 -7.55 -6.81 17.42
C ALA A 169 -7.57 -5.79 18.57
N GLN A 170 -6.92 -4.65 18.36
CA GLN A 170 -6.92 -3.56 19.33
C GLN A 170 -8.13 -2.65 19.03
N THR A 171 -8.97 -2.41 20.03
CA THR A 171 -10.07 -1.43 19.91
C THR A 171 -9.49 -0.03 19.85
N LEU A 172 -9.96 0.79 18.91
CA LEU A 172 -9.59 2.20 18.83
C LEU A 172 -10.61 3.03 19.63
N PRO A 173 -10.21 3.68 20.73
CA PRO A 173 -11.08 4.60 21.47
C PRO A 173 -11.52 5.79 20.61
N ASP A 174 -12.73 6.29 20.84
CA ASP A 174 -13.32 7.41 20.09
C ASP A 174 -12.43 8.67 20.12
N GLU A 175 -11.77 8.95 21.25
CA GLU A 175 -10.85 10.09 21.36
C GLU A 175 -9.63 9.96 20.42
N LEU A 176 -9.15 8.73 20.20
CA LEU A 176 -8.05 8.46 19.27
C LEU A 176 -8.54 8.40 17.83
N PHE A 177 -9.82 8.17 17.59
CA PHE A 177 -10.42 8.19 16.26
C PHE A 177 -10.36 9.59 15.63
N GLU A 178 -10.72 10.64 16.37
CA GLU A 178 -10.62 12.01 15.84
C GLU A 178 -9.16 12.37 15.52
N ARG A 179 -8.24 12.01 16.42
CA ARG A 179 -6.79 12.18 16.17
C ARG A 179 -6.30 11.40 14.96
N TRP A 180 -6.89 10.25 14.68
CA TRP A 180 -6.53 9.43 13.53
C TRP A 180 -6.91 10.15 12.24
N LEU A 181 -8.11 10.71 12.18
CA LEU A 181 -8.57 11.48 11.03
C LEU A 181 -7.69 12.71 10.79
N GLU A 182 -7.32 13.44 11.85
CA GLU A 182 -6.42 14.60 11.76
C GLU A 182 -4.98 14.25 11.34
N SER A 183 -4.52 13.05 11.68
CA SER A 183 -3.13 12.61 11.45
C SER A 183 -2.94 11.86 10.13
N ASN A 184 -4.03 11.58 9.42
CA ASN A 184 -3.99 10.91 8.14
C ASN A 184 -3.67 11.90 7.03
N ASP A 185 -2.79 11.47 6.13
CA ASP A 185 -2.45 12.22 4.95
C ASP A 185 -2.56 11.33 3.72
N THR A 186 -3.08 11.86 2.61
CA THR A 186 -3.40 11.08 1.42
C THR A 186 -2.53 11.49 0.25
N ILE A 187 -1.77 10.54 -0.26
CA ILE A 187 -0.88 10.74 -1.40
C ILE A 187 -1.55 10.19 -2.64
N TYR A 188 -1.90 11.07 -3.57
CA TYR A 188 -2.38 10.69 -4.89
C TYR A 188 -1.21 10.44 -5.84
N LEU A 189 -1.26 9.32 -6.55
CA LEU A 189 -0.30 9.01 -7.58
C LEU A 189 -0.89 9.40 -8.95
N ASN A 190 -0.05 9.51 -9.97
CA ASN A 190 -0.53 9.70 -11.34
C ASN A 190 -1.43 8.54 -11.78
N ALA A 191 -2.45 8.85 -12.56
CA ALA A 191 -3.32 7.86 -13.16
C ALA A 191 -2.58 7.08 -14.26
N LEU A 192 -2.82 5.77 -14.32
CA LEU A 192 -2.21 4.86 -15.29
C LEU A 192 -3.26 4.40 -16.30
N PRO A 193 -2.96 4.45 -17.60
CA PRO A 193 -3.86 3.90 -18.60
C PRO A 193 -3.96 2.38 -18.45
N VAL A 194 -5.17 1.84 -18.60
CA VAL A 194 -5.43 0.40 -18.54
C VAL A 194 -6.33 -0.05 -19.68
N GLN A 195 -6.24 -1.33 -20.03
CA GLN A 195 -7.13 -1.94 -20.99
C GLN A 195 -8.35 -2.55 -20.29
N TRP A 196 -9.55 -2.26 -20.77
CA TRP A 196 -10.75 -2.93 -20.29
C TRP A 196 -10.96 -4.26 -21.00
N SER A 197 -11.06 -5.35 -20.23
CA SER A 197 -11.45 -6.68 -20.72
C SER A 197 -12.82 -7.05 -20.13
N PRO A 198 -13.88 -7.17 -20.94
CA PRO A 198 -15.22 -7.50 -20.46
C PRO A 198 -15.35 -8.95 -19.97
N ARG A 199 -14.30 -9.76 -20.12
CA ARG A 199 -14.23 -11.15 -19.68
C ARG A 199 -13.24 -11.23 -18.53
N ALA A 200 -13.70 -11.61 -17.34
CA ALA A 200 -12.82 -12.07 -16.29
C ALA A 200 -12.07 -13.29 -16.83
N ARG A 201 -10.78 -13.16 -17.13
CA ARG A 201 -9.94 -14.33 -17.36
C ARG A 201 -9.76 -14.98 -15.99
N MET A 202 -10.68 -15.86 -15.62
CA MET A 202 -10.39 -16.84 -14.57
C MET A 202 -9.22 -17.66 -15.10
N SER A 203 -8.01 -17.38 -14.61
CA SER A 203 -6.86 -18.25 -14.81
C SER A 203 -7.07 -19.50 -13.95
N GLY A 204 -8.02 -20.34 -14.37
CA GLY A 204 -8.15 -21.71 -13.90
C GLY A 204 -7.08 -22.53 -14.58
N ALA A 205 -6.12 -23.02 -13.80
CA ALA A 205 -5.27 -24.11 -14.19
C ALA A 205 -6.17 -25.33 -14.49
N ASP A 206 -6.34 -25.64 -15.77
CA ASP A 206 -6.71 -26.97 -16.29
C ASP A 206 -6.33 -27.01 -17.77
N ALA A 207 -5.03 -27.02 -18.02
CA ALA A 207 -4.45 -27.43 -19.30
C ALA A 207 -3.38 -28.48 -19.01
N ALA A 208 -3.75 -29.53 -18.27
CA ALA A 208 -2.91 -30.72 -18.08
C ALA A 208 -3.73 -31.92 -17.60
N GLN A 209 -4.68 -32.38 -18.39
CA GLN A 209 -5.07 -33.80 -18.46
C GLN A 209 -5.45 -34.07 -19.92
N SER A 210 -4.48 -34.57 -20.71
CA SER A 210 -4.51 -35.96 -21.19
C SER A 210 -5.62 -36.16 -22.23
N GLY A 211 -5.40 -36.15 -23.54
CA GLY A 211 -4.25 -36.77 -24.18
C GLY A 211 -4.32 -38.30 -24.05
N MET A 212 -5.47 -38.89 -24.41
CA MET A 212 -5.62 -40.25 -24.95
C MET A 212 -6.81 -40.29 -25.89
#